data_AF-A0A183V943-F1
#
_entry.id   AF-A0A183V943-F1
#
_cell.length_a   1.000
_cell.length_b   1.000
_cell.length_c   1.000
_cell.angle_alpha   90.00
_cell.angle_beta   90.00
_cell.angle_gamma   90.00
#
_symmetry.space_group_name_H-M   'P 1'
#
loop_
_entity.id
_entity.type
_entity.pdbx_description
1 polymer ?
#
loop_
_entity_poly.entity_id
_entity_poly.type
_entity_poly.pdbx_seq_one_letter_code
_entity_poly.pdbx_strand_id
1 'polypeptide(L)'
;MVIGVARVPLQTIQKVIEKAKLAQHGNEDKAFATLNCFRNYRVQITNACGRRIGRAIKTTNMRRLGVDPPCGMHDQKDSVLMVVSCDTFNAATEDLNNDRISIEWTNTPDDAAKPRRNSTHGIAPIADREMLAKRYETIAEIPSHSIVYDNKE
;
A
#
# COMPACT_ATOMS: atom_id res chain seq x y z
N MET A 1 -12.12 -16.21 11.25
CA MET A 1 -13.13 -15.16 11.48
C MET A 1 -12.43 -13.81 11.43
N VAL A 2 -12.88 -12.86 10.61
CA VAL A 2 -12.35 -11.47 10.62
C VAL A 2 -12.79 -10.83 11.93
N ILE A 3 -11.86 -10.24 12.66
CA ILE A 3 -12.13 -9.62 13.97
C ILE A 3 -12.19 -8.10 13.90
N GLY A 4 -11.68 -7.50 12.82
CA GLY A 4 -11.76 -6.06 12.62
C GLY A 4 -11.51 -5.65 11.18
N VAL A 5 -12.04 -4.48 10.84
CA VAL A 5 -11.89 -3.82 9.54
C VAL A 5 -11.60 -2.35 9.73
N ALA A 6 -10.55 -1.85 9.09
CA ALA A 6 -10.23 -0.44 9.01
C ALA A 6 -10.26 -0.01 7.54
N ARG A 7 -10.61 1.25 7.29
CA ARG A 7 -10.55 1.84 5.95
C ARG A 7 -9.44 2.86 5.92
N VAL A 8 -8.67 2.85 4.83
CA VAL A 8 -7.80 3.99 4.52
C VAL A 8 -8.71 5.19 4.27
N PRO A 9 -8.44 6.37 4.86
CA PRO A 9 -9.28 7.55 4.67
C PRO A 9 -9.46 7.89 3.20
N LEU A 10 -10.69 8.24 2.80
CA LEU A 10 -11.00 8.54 1.41
C LEU A 10 -10.12 9.68 0.86
N GLN A 11 -9.83 10.68 1.69
CA GLN A 11 -8.93 11.80 1.34
C GLN A 11 -7.53 11.31 0.97
N THR A 12 -7.05 10.26 1.62
CA THR A 12 -5.75 9.64 1.30
C THR A 12 -5.79 9.02 -0.08
N ILE A 13 -6.83 8.27 -0.41
CA ILE A 13 -7.04 7.64 -1.72
C ILE A 13 -7.19 8.72 -2.81
N GLN A 14 -7.96 9.77 -2.54
CA GLN A 14 -8.15 10.90 -3.46
C GLN A 14 -6.84 11.62 -3.76
N LYS A 15 -5.97 11.83 -2.76
CA LYS A 15 -4.63 12.40 -2.98
C LYS A 15 -3.76 11.53 -3.89
N VAL A 16 -3.85 10.20 -3.79
CA VAL A 16 -3.14 9.29 -4.70
C VAL A 16 -3.63 9.48 -6.12
N ILE A 17 -4.95 9.48 -6.30
CA ILE A 17 -5.61 9.62 -7.61
C ILE A 17 -5.29 10.99 -8.22
N GLU A 18 -5.32 12.07 -7.45
CA GLU A 18 -5.03 13.43 -7.91
C GLU A 18 -3.58 13.59 -8.33
N LYS A 19 -2.63 13.11 -7.53
CA LYS A 19 -1.20 13.08 -7.92
C LYS A 19 -0.97 12.28 -9.20
N ALA A 20 -1.65 11.14 -9.35
CA ALA A 20 -1.56 10.33 -10.56
C ALA A 20 -2.12 11.07 -11.79
N LYS A 21 -3.19 11.85 -11.66
CA LYS A 21 -3.72 12.70 -12.75
C LYS A 21 -2.70 13.74 -13.20
N LEU A 22 -2.10 14.49 -12.27
CA LEU A 22 -1.11 15.51 -12.59
C LEU A 22 0.11 14.93 -13.31
N ALA A 23 0.52 13.73 -12.92
CA ALA A 23 1.67 13.05 -13.51
C ALA A 23 1.44 12.56 -14.95
N GLN A 24 0.19 12.33 -15.36
CA GLN A 24 -0.15 11.95 -16.75
C GLN A 24 0.02 13.10 -17.76
N HIS A 25 0.14 14.35 -17.29
CA HIS A 25 0.24 15.54 -18.14
C HIS A 25 1.67 16.14 -18.21
N GLY A 26 2.70 15.45 -17.70
CA GLY A 26 4.08 15.98 -17.55
C GLY A 26 5.16 15.32 -18.43
N ASN A 27 6.20 16.10 -18.78
CA ASN A 27 7.31 15.84 -19.73
C ASN A 27 8.23 14.64 -19.37
N GLU A 28 8.66 13.88 -20.38
CA GLU A 28 9.01 12.44 -20.35
C GLU A 28 10.29 12.04 -19.55
N ASP A 29 11.30 12.92 -19.41
CA ASP A 29 12.59 12.54 -18.80
C ASP A 29 12.69 12.79 -17.29
N LYS A 30 12.01 13.84 -16.77
CA LYS A 30 11.77 14.01 -15.32
C LYS A 30 10.57 13.19 -14.86
N ALA A 31 9.76 12.71 -15.80
CA ALA A 31 8.61 11.88 -15.50
C ALA A 31 9.04 10.58 -14.83
N PHE A 32 10.01 9.79 -15.28
CA PHE A 32 10.15 8.42 -14.75
C PHE A 32 10.29 8.27 -13.22
N ALA A 33 11.14 9.07 -12.56
CA ALA A 33 11.28 9.06 -11.09
C ALA A 33 10.08 9.73 -10.39
N THR A 34 9.62 10.85 -10.93
CA THR A 34 8.53 11.68 -10.41
C THR A 34 7.15 11.00 -10.56
N LEU A 35 6.91 10.34 -11.68
CA LEU A 35 5.76 9.54 -12.10
C LEU A 35 5.67 8.25 -11.27
N ASN A 36 6.79 7.60 -10.97
CA ASN A 36 6.78 6.48 -10.03
C ASN A 36 6.48 6.93 -8.59
N CYS A 37 6.98 8.07 -8.14
CA CYS A 37 6.65 8.60 -6.80
C CYS A 37 5.24 9.18 -6.71
N PHE A 38 4.71 9.79 -7.76
CA PHE A 38 3.33 10.29 -7.80
C PHE A 38 2.30 9.16 -7.82
N ARG A 39 2.67 8.00 -8.33
CA ARG A 39 1.82 6.80 -8.29
C ARG A 39 1.85 6.07 -6.94
N ASN A 40 2.86 6.28 -6.11
CA ASN A 40 3.07 5.51 -4.88
C ASN A 40 2.82 6.38 -3.63
N TYR A 41 1.82 6.00 -2.82
CA TYR A 41 1.51 6.65 -1.56
C TYR A 41 1.82 5.74 -0.38
N ARG A 42 2.41 6.29 0.68
CA ARG A 42 2.81 5.52 1.86
C ARG A 42 1.75 5.56 2.94
N VAL A 43 1.38 4.39 3.42
CA VAL A 43 0.55 4.24 4.62
C VAL A 43 1.34 3.41 5.63
N GLN A 44 1.57 3.95 6.82
CA GLN A 44 2.09 3.19 7.93
C GLN A 44 0.90 2.62 8.69
N ILE A 45 0.94 1.32 8.95
CA ILE A 45 -0.09 0.63 9.73
C ILE A 45 0.54 0.12 11.02
N THR A 46 -0.15 0.29 12.14
CA THR A 46 0.33 -0.11 13.47
C THR A 46 -0.69 -1.03 14.13
N ASN A 47 -0.22 -2.17 14.63
CA ASN A 47 -1.04 -3.09 15.41
C ASN A 47 -1.01 -2.67 16.88
N ALA A 48 -2.07 -2.00 17.34
CA ALA A 48 -2.21 -1.68 18.76
C ALA A 48 -2.79 -2.83 19.59
N CYS A 49 -3.26 -3.90 18.95
CA CYS A 49 -3.88 -5.03 19.64
C CYS A 49 -2.89 -5.76 20.56
N GLY A 50 -3.42 -6.42 21.59
CA GLY A 50 -2.65 -7.25 22.53
C GLY A 50 -2.06 -8.55 21.97
N ARG A 51 -2.28 -8.87 20.68
CA ARG A 51 -1.92 -10.14 20.05
C ARG A 51 -1.33 -9.93 18.65
N ARG A 52 -0.60 -10.95 18.17
CA ARG A 52 -0.20 -11.04 16.76
C ARG A 52 -1.43 -11.25 15.89
N ILE A 53 -1.51 -10.51 14.79
CA ILE A 53 -2.62 -10.62 13.84
C ILE A 53 -2.14 -11.01 12.43
N GLY A 54 -2.99 -11.72 11.71
CA GLY A 54 -2.91 -11.81 10.25
C GLY A 54 -3.75 -10.72 9.63
N ARG A 55 -3.17 -9.96 8.69
CA ARG A 55 -3.87 -8.91 7.94
C ARG A 55 -3.97 -9.23 6.45
N ALA A 56 -5.01 -8.73 5.81
CA ALA A 56 -5.18 -8.69 4.37
C ALA A 56 -5.70 -7.32 3.93
N ILE A 57 -5.19 -6.82 2.82
CA ILE A 57 -5.63 -5.58 2.18
C ILE A 57 -6.56 -5.94 1.03
N LYS A 58 -7.69 -5.24 0.95
CA LYS A 58 -8.64 -5.33 -0.15
C LYS A 58 -8.78 -3.96 -0.81
N THR A 59 -8.85 -3.95 -2.13
CA THR A 59 -9.19 -2.75 -2.91
C THR A 59 -10.50 -3.00 -3.66
N THR A 60 -11.35 -1.98 -3.80
CA THR A 60 -12.55 -2.10 -4.67
C THR A 60 -12.20 -2.04 -6.16
N ASN A 61 -10.98 -1.59 -6.48
CA ASN A 61 -10.49 -1.45 -7.84
C ASN A 61 -9.06 -1.97 -7.94
N MET A 62 -8.92 -3.28 -8.14
CA MET A 62 -7.61 -3.95 -8.27
C MET A 62 -6.89 -3.64 -9.58
N ARG A 63 -7.58 -3.03 -10.57
CA ARG A 63 -6.96 -2.62 -11.85
C ARG A 63 -6.25 -1.28 -11.72
N ARG A 64 -6.79 -0.38 -10.90
CA ARG A 64 -6.21 0.95 -10.67
C ARG A 64 -5.30 0.96 -9.45
N LEU A 65 -5.70 0.29 -8.36
CA LEU A 65 -5.03 0.37 -7.07
C LEU A 65 -4.28 -0.92 -6.75
N GLY A 66 -2.97 -0.82 -6.62
CA GLY A 66 -2.10 -1.87 -6.08
C GLY A 66 -1.70 -1.57 -4.64
N VAL A 67 -1.45 -2.61 -3.84
CA VAL A 67 -0.92 -2.46 -2.48
C VAL A 67 0.19 -3.47 -2.21
N ASP A 68 1.31 -3.00 -1.70
CA ASP A 68 2.46 -3.82 -1.31
C ASP A 68 2.93 -3.47 0.11
N PRO A 69 2.98 -4.42 1.08
CA PRO A 69 2.55 -5.80 0.97
C PRO A 69 1.02 -5.94 1.09
N PRO A 70 0.36 -6.76 0.25
CA PRO A 70 -1.09 -6.93 0.25
C PRO A 70 -1.60 -7.75 1.45
N CYS A 71 -0.75 -8.55 2.09
CA CYS A 71 -1.08 -9.32 3.29
C CYS A 71 0.17 -9.55 4.15
N GLY A 72 -0.01 -10.00 5.38
CA GLY A 72 1.11 -10.36 6.24
C GLY A 72 0.72 -10.57 7.70
N MET A 73 1.70 -10.99 8.49
CA MET A 73 1.57 -11.08 9.94
C MET A 73 2.15 -9.83 10.59
N HIS A 74 1.43 -9.30 11.58
CA HIS A 74 1.83 -8.12 12.32
C HIS A 74 1.94 -8.45 13.81
N ASP A 75 3.13 -8.29 14.37
CA ASP A 75 3.37 -8.52 15.79
C ASP A 75 2.70 -7.44 16.65
N GLN A 76 2.54 -7.68 17.94
CA GLN A 76 1.98 -6.69 18.87
C GLN A 76 2.85 -5.43 18.86
N LYS A 77 2.23 -4.24 18.75
CA LYS A 77 2.88 -2.92 18.71
C LYS A 77 3.84 -2.70 17.54
N ASP A 78 3.93 -3.65 16.61
CA ASP A 78 4.74 -3.50 15.42
C ASP A 78 4.09 -2.47 14.47
N SER A 79 4.90 -1.93 13.57
CA SER A 79 4.45 -1.07 12.49
C SER A 79 5.02 -1.53 11.16
N VAL A 80 4.16 -1.61 10.15
CA VAL A 80 4.54 -1.95 8.78
C VAL A 80 4.19 -0.80 7.86
N LEU A 81 5.13 -0.48 6.97
CA LEU A 81 4.87 0.41 5.86
C LEU A 81 4.22 -0.39 4.71
N MET A 82 3.10 0.11 4.21
CA MET A 82 2.52 -0.31 2.94
C MET A 82 2.61 0.82 1.92
N VAL A 83 2.83 0.43 0.67
CA VAL A 83 2.79 1.32 -0.50
C VAL A 83 1.51 1.06 -1.25
N VAL A 84 0.75 2.11 -1.51
CA VAL A 84 -0.42 2.10 -2.38
C VAL A 84 0.01 2.66 -3.72
N SER A 85 -0.05 1.86 -4.78
CA SER A 85 0.22 2.29 -6.14
C SER A 85 -1.08 2.62 -6.88
N CYS A 86 -1.03 3.57 -7.81
CA CYS A 86 -2.12 3.90 -8.72
C CYS A 86 -1.63 3.76 -10.17
N ASP A 87 -2.19 2.80 -10.91
CA ASP A 87 -1.90 2.61 -12.32
C ASP A 87 -2.54 3.71 -13.17
N THR A 88 -2.12 3.79 -14.44
CA THR A 88 -2.71 4.73 -15.40
C THR A 88 -4.20 4.47 -15.61
N PHE A 89 -4.98 5.53 -15.72
CA PHE A 89 -6.44 5.46 -15.88
C PHE A 89 -6.96 6.69 -16.62
N ASN A 90 -8.13 6.61 -17.24
CA ASN A 90 -8.80 7.74 -17.88
C ASN A 90 -9.78 8.40 -16.90
N ALA A 91 -9.38 9.54 -16.35
CA ALA A 91 -10.16 10.28 -15.36
C ALA A 91 -11.50 10.82 -15.88
N ALA A 92 -11.69 10.95 -17.20
CA ALA A 92 -12.92 11.46 -17.79
C ALA A 92 -14.02 10.39 -17.91
N THR A 93 -13.63 9.11 -17.95
CA THR A 93 -14.55 7.99 -18.23
C THR A 93 -14.72 7.05 -17.05
N GLU A 94 -13.80 7.06 -16.09
CA GLU A 94 -13.80 6.12 -14.97
C GLU A 94 -14.42 6.72 -13.71
N ASP A 95 -15.15 5.89 -12.95
CA ASP A 95 -15.65 6.25 -11.63
C ASP A 95 -14.51 6.25 -10.60
N LEU A 96 -14.25 7.42 -10.02
CA LEU A 96 -13.20 7.64 -9.02
C LEU A 96 -13.75 7.74 -7.59
N ASN A 97 -15.07 7.86 -7.43
CA ASN A 97 -15.69 8.15 -6.15
C ASN A 97 -15.87 6.90 -5.29
N ASN A 98 -15.80 5.72 -5.89
CA ASN A 98 -16.04 4.43 -5.25
C ASN A 98 -14.76 3.61 -4.99
N ASP A 99 -13.59 4.18 -5.26
CA ASP A 99 -12.31 3.56 -4.92
C ASP A 99 -12.11 3.53 -3.38
N ARG A 100 -11.89 2.34 -2.83
CA ARG A 100 -11.71 2.09 -1.39
C ARG A 100 -10.57 1.10 -1.18
N ILE A 101 -9.84 1.30 -0.09
CA ILE A 101 -8.85 0.36 0.44
C ILE A 101 -9.26 0.00 1.85
N SER A 102 -9.44 -1.29 2.11
CA SER A 102 -9.81 -1.83 3.42
C SER A 102 -8.71 -2.75 3.93
N ILE A 103 -8.47 -2.70 5.23
CA ILE A 103 -7.55 -3.55 5.97
C ILE A 103 -8.43 -4.44 6.85
N GLU A 104 -8.39 -5.74 6.61
CA GLU A 104 -9.07 -6.72 7.43
C GLU A 104 -8.03 -7.50 8.23
N TRP A 105 -8.35 -7.86 9.47
CA TRP A 105 -7.46 -8.67 10.29
C TRP A 105 -8.17 -9.73 11.12
N THR A 106 -7.38 -10.71 11.54
CA THR A 106 -7.78 -11.82 12.42
C THR A 106 -6.66 -12.12 13.41
N ASN A 107 -7.01 -12.69 14.56
CA ASN A 107 -6.01 -13.17 15.50
C ASN A 107 -5.26 -14.34 14.87
N THR A 108 -3.96 -14.36 15.07
CA THR A 108 -3.13 -15.48 14.64
C THR A 108 -3.32 -16.64 15.62
N PRO A 109 -3.39 -17.90 15.16
CA PRO A 109 -3.27 -19.06 16.05
C PRO A 109 -1.96 -18.98 16.85
N ASP A 110 -1.96 -19.47 18.09
CA ASP A 110 -0.85 -19.26 19.02
C ASP A 110 0.51 -19.76 18.48
N ASP A 111 0.51 -20.80 17.65
CA ASP A 111 1.73 -21.41 17.06
C ASP A 111 2.00 -21.02 15.60
N ALA A 112 1.28 -20.04 15.03
CA ALA A 112 1.49 -19.74 13.62
C ALA A 112 2.86 -19.07 13.39
N ALA A 113 3.70 -19.76 12.62
CA ALA A 113 4.97 -19.24 12.14
C ALA A 113 4.73 -18.02 11.24
N LYS A 114 5.59 -17.01 11.35
CA LYS A 114 5.60 -15.86 10.43
C LYS A 114 6.01 -16.40 9.05
N PRO A 115 5.14 -16.33 8.02
CA PRO A 115 5.52 -16.76 6.69
C PRO A 115 6.78 -16.02 6.27
N ARG A 116 7.78 -16.77 5.78
CA ARG A 116 9.01 -16.15 5.26
C ARG A 116 8.58 -15.19 4.15
N ARG A 117 9.11 -13.96 4.18
CA ARG A 117 8.91 -12.99 3.09
C ARG A 117 9.49 -13.63 1.84
N ASN A 118 8.65 -14.21 0.98
CA ASN A 118 9.09 -14.60 -0.35
C ASN A 118 9.24 -13.30 -1.12
N SER A 119 10.45 -12.73 -1.15
CA SER A 119 10.81 -11.60 -2.01
C SER A 119 10.87 -12.00 -3.49
N THR A 120 10.11 -13.03 -3.89
CA THR A 120 10.12 -13.63 -5.22
C THR A 120 8.77 -13.41 -5.91
N HIS A 121 8.22 -12.20 -5.83
CA HIS A 121 7.50 -11.66 -6.98
C HIS A 121 8.55 -10.97 -7.86
N GLY A 122 9.10 -11.75 -8.80
CA GLY A 122 10.05 -11.29 -9.81
C GLY A 122 11.45 -11.01 -9.29
N ILE A 123 12.39 -11.94 -9.50
CA ILE A 123 13.79 -11.51 -9.64
C ILE A 123 13.81 -10.70 -10.93
N ALA A 124 13.62 -9.39 -10.79
CA ALA A 124 13.82 -8.46 -11.89
C ALA A 124 15.29 -8.57 -12.34
N PRO A 125 15.59 -8.53 -13.65
CA PRO A 125 16.96 -8.58 -14.16
C PRO A 125 17.88 -7.60 -13.43
N ILE A 126 19.18 -7.84 -13.42
CA ILE A 126 20.15 -7.03 -12.64
C ILE A 126 20.05 -5.51 -12.95
N ALA A 127 19.63 -5.12 -14.16
CA ALA A 127 19.34 -3.74 -14.53
C ALA A 127 18.13 -3.11 -13.78
N ASP A 128 17.15 -3.91 -13.38
CA ASP A 128 16.00 -3.47 -12.58
C ASP A 128 16.33 -3.34 -11.10
N ARG A 129 17.41 -3.94 -10.58
CA ARG A 129 17.75 -3.80 -9.15
C ARG A 129 18.18 -2.39 -8.78
N GLU A 130 18.96 -1.72 -9.62
CA GLU A 130 19.30 -0.30 -9.41
C GLU A 130 18.07 0.60 -9.59
N MET A 131 17.20 0.30 -10.57
CA MET A 131 15.94 1.02 -10.76
C MET A 131 14.99 0.83 -9.56
N LEU A 132 14.89 -0.39 -9.04
CA LEU A 132 14.12 -0.72 -7.84
C LEU A 132 14.73 -0.07 -6.59
N ALA A 133 16.05 -0.10 -6.42
CA ALA A 133 16.72 0.55 -5.29
C ALA A 133 16.48 2.06 -5.31
N LYS A 134 16.65 2.72 -6.46
CA LYS A 134 16.29 4.14 -6.65
C LYS A 134 14.81 4.38 -6.38
N ARG A 135 13.92 3.48 -6.83
CA ARG A 135 12.47 3.55 -6.52
C ARG A 135 12.23 3.50 -5.01
N TYR A 136 12.88 2.60 -4.27
CA TYR A 136 12.73 2.51 -2.82
C TYR A 136 13.33 3.72 -2.07
N GLU A 137 14.46 4.26 -2.54
CA GLU A 137 15.05 5.50 -2.01
C GLU A 137 14.13 6.70 -2.23
N THR A 138 13.58 6.88 -3.44
CA THR A 138 12.64 7.99 -3.69
C THR A 138 11.30 7.78 -2.97
N ILE A 139 10.88 6.53 -2.73
CA ILE A 139 9.74 6.23 -1.85
C ILE A 139 10.07 6.60 -0.39
N ALA A 140 11.32 6.49 0.07
CA ALA A 140 11.75 6.82 1.44
C ALA A 140 11.34 8.23 1.89
N GLU A 141 11.37 9.18 0.96
CA GLU A 141 11.13 10.61 1.20
C GLU A 141 9.64 10.99 1.19
N ILE A 142 8.74 10.11 0.74
CA ILE A 142 7.31 10.39 0.68
C ILE A 142 6.72 10.34 2.10
N PRO A 143 6.04 11.41 2.58
CA PRO A 143 5.36 11.39 3.87
C PRO A 143 4.34 10.24 3.94
N SER A 144 4.39 9.47 5.02
CA SER A 144 3.43 8.39 5.26
C SER A 144 2.23 8.86 6.08
N HIS A 145 1.05 8.39 5.71
CA HIS A 145 -0.13 8.51 6.56
C HIS A 145 -0.18 7.34 7.55
N SER A 146 -0.39 7.61 8.84
CA SER A 146 -0.44 6.56 9.87
C SER A 146 -1.87 6.13 10.18
N ILE A 147 -2.09 4.81 10.20
CA ILE A 147 -3.33 4.18 10.63
C ILE A 147 -3.00 3.24 11.78
N VAL A 148 -3.61 3.49 12.93
CA VAL A 148 -3.55 2.59 14.08
C VAL A 148 -4.86 1.86 14.14
N TYR A 149 -4.81 0.53 14.13
CA TYR A 149 -5.99 -0.28 14.40
C TYR A 149 -5.81 -1.05 15.71
N ASP A 150 -6.92 -1.22 16.39
CA ASP A 150 -7.05 -1.93 17.64
C ASP A 150 -8.33 -2.77 17.60
N ASN A 151 -8.37 -3.85 18.36
CA ASN A 151 -9.61 -4.52 18.66
C ASN A 151 -10.27 -3.69 19.75
N LYS A 152 -11.17 -2.78 19.38
CA LYS A 152 -12.10 -2.25 20.37
C LYS A 152 -12.98 -3.42 20.81
N GLU A 153 -12.73 -3.92 22.02
CA GLU A 153 -13.72 -4.68 22.77
C GLU A 153 -15.00 -3.88 22.94
#